data_AF-A0A935X977-F1
#
_entry.id   AF-A0A935X977-F1
#
_cell.length_a   1.000
_cell.length_b   1.000
_cell.length_c   1.000
_cell.angle_alpha   90.00
_cell.angle_beta   90.00
_cell.angle_gamma   90.00
#
_symmetry.space_group_name_H-M   'P 1'
#
loop_
_entity.id
_entity.type
_entity.pdbx_description
1 polymer ?
#
loop_
_entity_poly.entity_id
_entity_poly.type
_entity_poly.pdbx_seq_one_letter_code
_entity_poly.pdbx_strand_id
1 'polypeptide(L)' 'MSSVLYPDAALLDSTLTLGLPSAPTAMTGVDAIVHAIEAYTNRHRKNPVSDTFALQALKLLYPDPAPGHCRWPGP' A
#
# COMPACT_ATOMS: atom_id res chain seq x y z
N MET A 1 -18.43 6.30 6.10
CA MET A 1 -17.51 6.47 7.23
C MET A 1 -17.92 7.71 7.99
N SER A 2 -18.03 7.62 9.32
CA SER A 2 -18.33 8.78 10.18
C SER A 2 -17.11 9.71 10.21
N SER A 3 -17.33 11.03 10.15
CA SER A 3 -16.24 12.01 10.21
C SER A 3 -15.43 11.96 11.50
N VAL A 4 -16.01 11.41 12.57
CA VAL A 4 -15.39 11.27 13.90
C VAL A 4 -14.23 10.27 13.90
N LEU A 5 -14.11 9.40 12.88
CA LEU A 5 -13.04 8.39 12.80
C LEU A 5 -11.82 8.84 11.97
N TYR A 6 -11.85 10.04 11.36
CA TYR A 6 -10.68 10.55 10.66
C TYR A 6 -9.73 11.24 11.65
N PRO A 7 -8.44 10.89 11.66
CA PRO A 7 -7.46 11.61 12.47
C PRO A 7 -7.22 13.01 11.89
N ASP A 8 -6.87 13.97 12.75
CA ASP A 8 -6.51 15.33 12.32
C ASP A 8 -5.21 15.35 11.49
N ALA A 9 -4.30 14.40 11.76
CA ALA A 9 -3.04 14.24 11.05
C ALA A 9 -2.57 12.77 11.04
N ALA A 10 -1.80 12.40 10.01
CA ALA A 10 -1.12 11.11 9.90
C ALA A 10 0.36 11.34 9.58
N LEU A 11 1.25 10.81 10.42
CA LEU A 11 2.70 10.84 10.22
C LEU A 11 3.18 9.46 9.77
N LEU A 12 3.86 9.41 8.62
CA LEU A 12 4.39 8.18 8.04
C LEU A 12 5.92 8.21 8.09
N ASP A 13 6.50 7.45 9.01
CA ASP A 13 7.96 7.31 9.18
C ASP A 13 8.38 5.85 8.89
N SER A 14 9.15 5.64 7.83
CA SER A 14 9.62 4.31 7.44
C SER A 14 10.62 3.72 8.42
N THR A 15 11.34 4.55 9.19
CA THR A 15 12.36 4.08 10.14
C THR A 15 11.75 3.24 11.26
N LEU A 16 10.48 3.50 11.61
CA LEU A 16 9.71 2.72 12.58
C LEU A 16 9.34 1.32 12.07
N THR A 17 9.43 1.08 10.76
CA THR A 17 9.07 -0.20 10.13
C THR A 17 10.26 -1.07 9.74
N LEU A 18 11.49 -0.51 9.75
CA LEU A 18 12.70 -1.23 9.34
C LEU A 18 13.05 -2.44 10.23
N GLY A 19 12.60 -2.44 11.49
CA GLY A 19 12.87 -3.52 12.45
C GLY A 19 11.81 -4.64 12.47
N LEU A 20 10.76 -4.56 11.65
CA LEU A 20 9.68 -5.53 11.66
C LEU A 20 10.12 -6.88 11.08
N PRO A 21 9.65 -8.02 11.64
CA PRO A 21 9.91 -9.33 11.05
C PRO A 21 9.40 -9.41 9.61
N SER A 22 10.00 -10.28 8.79
CA SER A 22 9.66 -10.38 7.37
C SER A 22 8.20 -10.75 7.13
N ALA A 23 7.64 -11.69 7.89
CA ALA A 23 6.26 -12.17 7.72
C ALA A 23 5.16 -11.10 7.92
N PRO A 24 5.11 -10.30 9.00
CA PRO A 24 4.13 -9.22 9.15
C PRO A 24 4.30 -8.12 8.09
N THR A 25 5.54 -7.72 7.80
CA THR A 25 5.82 -6.74 6.72
C THR A 25 5.28 -7.23 5.37
N ALA A 26 5.51 -8.50 5.09
CA ALA A 26 4.98 -9.20 3.93
C ALA A 26 3.45 -9.16 3.85
N MET A 27 2.76 -9.55 4.93
CA MET A 27 1.30 -9.55 4.98
C MET A 27 0.72 -8.15 4.78
N THR A 28 1.28 -7.13 5.43
CA THR A 28 0.82 -5.74 5.28
C THR A 28 1.11 -5.17 3.89
N GLY A 29 2.19 -5.62 3.24
CA GLY A 29 2.47 -5.26 1.85
C GLY A 29 1.43 -5.81 0.87
N VAL A 30 1.03 -7.08 1.06
CA VAL A 30 -0.03 -7.71 0.26
C VAL A 30 -1.38 -7.01 0.51
N ASP A 31 -1.71 -6.68 1.75
CA ASP A 31 -2.92 -5.92 2.10
C ASP A 31 -2.98 -4.56 1.37
N ALA A 32 -1.88 -3.82 1.34
CA ALA A 32 -1.80 -2.56 0.61
C ALA A 32 -1.99 -2.73 -0.93
N ILE A 33 -1.48 -3.83 -1.51
CA ILE A 33 -1.69 -4.16 -2.93
C ILE A 33 -3.17 -4.45 -3.19
N VAL A 34 -3.82 -5.27 -2.35
CA VAL A 34 -5.24 -5.60 -2.48
C VAL A 34 -6.09 -4.34 -2.40
N HIS A 35 -5.84 -3.46 -1.43
CA HIS A 35 -6.54 -2.17 -1.33
C HIS A 35 -6.37 -1.30 -2.59
N ALA A 36 -5.18 -1.27 -3.20
CA ALA A 36 -4.97 -0.53 -4.44
C ALA A 36 -5.77 -1.12 -5.62
N ILE A 37 -5.83 -2.45 -5.74
CA ILE A 37 -6.63 -3.13 -6.78
C ILE A 37 -8.13 -2.85 -6.57
N GLU A 38 -8.63 -3.00 -5.36
CA GLU A 38 -10.03 -2.75 -5.02
C GLU A 38 -10.41 -1.28 -5.25
N ALA A 39 -9.53 -0.35 -4.88
CA ALA A 39 -9.73 1.08 -5.11
C ALA A 39 -9.84 1.41 -6.60
N TYR A 40 -8.97 0.83 -7.44
CA TYR A 40 -8.97 1.06 -8.90
C TYR A 40 -10.17 0.40 -9.61
N THR A 41 -10.60 -0.77 -9.15
CA THR A 41 -11.68 -1.55 -9.79
C THR A 41 -13.08 -1.21 -9.28
N ASN A 42 -13.19 -0.33 -8.27
CA ASN A 42 -14.46 0.04 -7.67
C ASN A 42 -15.42 0.71 -8.69
N ARG A 43 -16.60 0.12 -8.87
CA ARG A 43 -17.63 0.60 -9.80
C ARG A 43 -18.54 1.69 -9.21
N HIS A 44 -18.75 1.69 -7.90
CA HIS A 44 -19.82 2.47 -7.27
C HIS A 44 -19.42 3.91 -6.96
N ARG A 45 -18.12 4.17 -6.71
CA ARG A 45 -17.59 5.50 -6.38
C ARG A 45 -16.31 5.78 -7.14
N LYS A 46 -16.39 5.75 -8.47
CA LYS A 46 -15.25 6.01 -9.33
C LYS A 46 -14.72 7.42 -9.09
N ASN A 47 -13.41 7.53 -8.87
CA ASN A 47 -12.73 8.80 -8.63
C ASN A 47 -11.40 8.79 -9.39
N PRO A 48 -11.22 9.63 -10.42
CA PRO A 48 -9.97 9.70 -11.19
C PRO A 48 -8.73 9.94 -10.32
N VAL A 49 -8.86 10.72 -9.24
CA VAL A 49 -7.75 10.97 -8.30
C VAL A 49 -7.40 9.68 -7.55
N SER A 50 -8.39 8.94 -7.08
CA SER A 50 -8.18 7.63 -6.44
C SER A 50 -7.54 6.64 -7.40
N ASP A 51 -7.95 6.63 -8.68
CA ASP A 51 -7.39 5.75 -9.70
C ASP A 51 -5.88 6.06 -9.90
N THR A 52 -5.49 7.35 -9.92
CA THR A 52 -4.07 7.73 -10.05
C THR A 52 -3.23 7.26 -8.85
N PHE A 53 -3.74 7.40 -7.62
CA PHE A 53 -3.04 6.93 -6.42
C PHE A 53 -2.95 5.40 -6.38
N ALA A 54 -4.00 4.69 -6.77
CA ALA A 54 -3.98 3.23 -6.85
C ALA A 54 -2.93 2.72 -7.85
N LEU A 55 -2.87 3.30 -9.05
CA LEU A 55 -1.86 2.95 -10.05
C LEU A 55 -0.44 3.26 -9.57
N GLN A 56 -0.24 4.36 -8.86
CA GLN A 56 1.08 4.70 -8.30
C GLN A 56 1.48 3.75 -7.17
N ALA A 57 0.54 3.39 -6.28
CA ALA A 57 0.77 2.43 -5.22
C ALA A 57 1.20 1.06 -5.78
N LEU A 58 0.50 0.57 -6.82
CA LEU A 58 0.85 -0.69 -7.48
C LEU A 58 2.26 -0.69 -8.08
N LYS A 59 2.68 0.42 -8.69
CA LYS A 59 4.05 0.57 -9.23
C LYS A 59 5.13 0.55 -8.14
N LEU A 60 4.83 1.11 -6.96
CA LEU A 60 5.76 1.18 -5.83
C LEU A 60 5.84 -0.15 -5.06
N LEU A 61 4.72 -0.85 -4.92
CA LEU A 61 4.61 -2.10 -4.15
C LEU A 61 4.99 -3.33 -4.96
N TYR A 62 4.80 -3.29 -6.28
CA TYR A 62 5.25 -4.31 -7.22
C TYR A 62 6.20 -3.72 -8.28
N PRO A 63 7.38 -3.23 -7.86
CA PRO A 63 8.36 -2.70 -8.80
C PRO A 63 9.02 -3.83 -9.60
N ASP A 64 9.43 -3.52 -10.83
CA ASP A 64 10.28 -4.38 -11.66
C ASP A 64 11.52 -4.86 -10.86
N PRO A 65 12.11 -6.03 -11.16
CA PRO A 65 13.24 -6.59 -10.43
C PRO A 65 14.54 -5.80 -10.70
N ALA A 66 14.60 -4.56 -10.23
CA ALA A 66 15.82 -3.78 -10.11
C ALA A 66 16.42 -4.00 -8.70
N PRO A 67 17.76 -4.03 -8.58
CA PRO A 67 18.42 -4.47 -7.35
C PRO A 67 18.33 -3.39 -6.26
N GLY A 68 17.76 -3.71 -5.09
CA GLY A 68 18.00 -2.91 -3.87
C GLY A 68 16.86 -2.69 -2.88
N HIS A 69 15.66 -3.22 -3.06
CA HIS A 69 14.59 -3.15 -2.04
C HIS A 69 14.09 -4.55 -1.70
N CYS A 70 13.67 -4.74 -0.43
CA CYS A 70 13.39 -6.01 0.22
C CYS A 70 12.88 -7.09 -0.74
N ARG A 71 13.77 -8.05 -1.03
CA ARG A 71 13.42 -9.31 -1.68
C ARG A 71 12.32 -9.95 -0.85
N TRP A 72 11.11 -9.99 -1.39
CA TRP A 72 10.16 -11.01 -0.98
C TRP A 72 10.85 -12.36 -1.20
N PRO A 73 11.20 -13.12 -0.16
CA PRO A 73 11.59 -14.50 -0.38
C PRO A 73 10.28 -15.19 -0.77
N GLY A 74 10.17 -15.59 -2.05
CA GLY A 74 9.12 -16.51 -2.46
C GLY A 74 9.14 -17.79 -1.62
N PRO A 75 8.13 -18.66 -1.76
CA PRO A 75 8.14 -19.96 -1.10
C PRO A 75 9.40 -20.77 -1.43
#